data_AF-A0A960HP80-F1
#
_entry.id   AF-A0A960HP80-F1
#
_cell.length_a   1.000
_cell.length_b   1.000
_cell.length_c   1.000
_cell.angle_alpha   90.00
_cell.angle_beta   90.00
_cell.angle_gamma   90.00
#
_symmetry.space_group_name_H-M   'P 1'
#
loop_
_entity.id
_entity.type
_entity.pdbx_description
1 polymer ?
#
loop_
_entity_poly.entity_id
_entity_poly.type
_entity_poly.pdbx_seq_one_letter_code
_entity_poly.pdbx_strand_id
1 'polypeptide(L)'
;WLDDHRLPAGTLAVLAPGAQPRLRGEGRAVVIGGEPVGERHIWWNFVHADRDRIEAAKADWEAQRFPLVPGDHDPWVPLPAG
;
A
#
# COMPACT_ATOMS: atom_id res chain seq x y z
N TRP A 1 18.21 -9.24 -13.77
CA TRP A 1 18.08 -10.69 -13.49
C TRP A 1 18.08 -10.88 -12.00
N LEU A 2 17.10 -11.63 -11.49
CA LEU A 2 17.06 -12.11 -10.12
C LEU A 2 17.31 -13.61 -10.19
N ASP A 3 18.48 -14.03 -9.72
CA ASP A 3 19.00 -15.38 -9.97
C ASP A 3 19.01 -15.70 -11.48
N ASP A 4 18.21 -16.66 -11.92
CA ASP A 4 18.01 -17.12 -13.29
C ASP A 4 16.79 -16.49 -13.98
N HIS A 5 16.03 -15.64 -13.29
CA HIS A 5 14.82 -15.00 -13.82
C HIS A 5 15.10 -13.60 -14.37
N ARG A 6 14.65 -13.33 -15.60
CA ARG A 6 14.69 -11.96 -16.15
C ARG A 6 13.68 -11.11 -15.40
N LEU A 7 14.09 -9.93 -14.95
CA LEU A 7 13.22 -8.92 -14.36
C LEU A 7 13.12 -7.70 -15.29
N PRO A 8 12.05 -7.58 -16.10
CA PRO A 8 11.74 -6.37 -16.85
C PRO A 8 11.41 -5.17 -15.94
N ALA A 9 11.53 -3.96 -16.47
CA ALA A 9 11.06 -2.75 -15.78
C ALA A 9 9.54 -2.87 -15.49
N GLY A 10 9.11 -2.36 -14.33
CA GLY A 10 7.71 -2.44 -13.88
C GLY A 10 7.31 -3.79 -13.27
N THR A 11 8.26 -4.70 -13.02
CA THR A 11 7.98 -6.00 -12.37
C THR A 11 8.12 -5.91 -10.86
N LEU A 12 7.15 -6.44 -10.12
CA LEU A 12 7.28 -6.73 -8.69
C LEU A 12 7.59 -8.21 -8.49
N ALA A 13 8.80 -8.53 -8.03
CA ALA A 13 9.19 -9.88 -7.65
C ALA A 13 9.00 -10.08 -6.14
N VAL A 14 8.38 -11.20 -5.74
CA VAL A 14 8.16 -11.55 -4.34
C VAL A 14 9.17 -12.61 -3.93
N LEU A 15 9.82 -12.39 -2.79
CA LEU A 15 10.83 -13.29 -2.24
C LEU A 15 10.24 -14.12 -1.10
N ALA A 16 10.56 -15.41 -1.04
CA ALA A 16 10.19 -16.24 0.09
C ALA A 16 10.97 -15.80 1.36
N PRO A 17 10.38 -15.94 2.56
CA PRO A 17 11.08 -15.69 3.82
C PRO A 17 12.42 -16.44 3.89
N GLY A 18 13.48 -15.72 4.26
CA GLY A 18 14.84 -16.28 4.36
C GLY A 18 15.58 -16.50 3.04
N ALA A 19 14.97 -16.21 1.88
CA ALA A 19 15.64 -16.30 0.59
C ALA A 19 16.81 -15.31 0.49
N GLN A 20 17.88 -15.72 -0.19
CA GLN A 20 19.06 -14.89 -0.47
C GLN A 20 19.30 -14.78 -1.98
N PRO A 21 18.39 -14.14 -2.74
CA PRO A 21 18.50 -14.08 -4.19
C PRO A 21 19.60 -13.11 -4.62
N ARG A 22 20.18 -13.32 -5.80
CA ARG A 22 21.21 -12.44 -6.37
C ARG A 22 20.63 -11.61 -7.50
N LEU A 23 20.53 -10.30 -7.28
CA LEU A 23 20.16 -9.31 -8.30
C LEU A 23 21.39 -8.91 -9.13
N ARG A 24 21.26 -8.91 -10.47
CA ARG A 24 22.32 -8.50 -11.43
C ARG A 24 21.75 -7.78 -12.64
N GLY A 25 22.50 -6.83 -13.18
CA GLY A 25 22.19 -6.07 -14.40
C GLY A 25 22.33 -4.58 -14.21
N GLU A 26 21.96 -3.81 -15.24
CA GLU A 26 21.97 -2.35 -15.23
C GLU A 26 20.53 -1.82 -15.11
N GLY A 27 20.33 -0.81 -14.27
CA GLY A 27 19.02 -0.20 -14.04
C GLY A 27 18.83 0.31 -12.62
N ARG A 28 17.58 0.58 -12.25
CA ARG A 28 17.18 0.99 -10.90
C ARG A 28 16.22 -0.03 -10.32
N ALA A 29 16.44 -0.41 -9.07
CA ALA A 29 15.57 -1.31 -8.32
C ALA A 29 15.36 -0.75 -6.92
N VAL A 30 14.22 -1.11 -6.32
CA VAL A 30 13.91 -0.84 -4.92
C VAL A 30 13.71 -2.20 -4.24
N VAL A 31 14.33 -2.37 -3.08
CA VAL A 31 14.12 -3.55 -2.22
C VAL A 31 13.30 -3.12 -1.03
N ILE A 32 12.14 -3.76 -0.84
CA ILE A 32 11.21 -3.49 0.25
C ILE A 32 11.06 -4.79 1.04
N GLY A 33 11.29 -4.73 2.35
CA GLY A 33 11.18 -5.88 3.23
C GLY A 33 11.24 -5.47 4.70
N GLY A 34 10.83 -6.38 5.57
CA GLY A 34 10.79 -6.16 7.01
C GLY A 34 10.00 -7.26 7.72
N GLU A 35 9.96 -7.18 9.04
CA GLU A 35 9.12 -8.06 9.86
C GLU A 35 7.63 -7.89 9.51
N PRO A 36 6.83 -8.97 9.44
CA PRO A 36 5.40 -8.85 9.25
C PRO A 36 4.76 -7.95 10.30
N VAL A 37 3.97 -6.97 9.84
CA VAL A 37 3.24 -6.05 10.74
C VAL A 37 1.97 -6.68 11.33
N GLY A 38 1.68 -7.93 11.00
CA GLY A 38 0.43 -8.63 11.31
C GLY A 38 -0.67 -8.39 10.27
N GLU A 39 -1.85 -8.99 10.48
CA GLU A 39 -2.99 -8.82 9.58
C GLU A 39 -3.42 -7.35 9.51
N ARG A 40 -3.74 -6.89 8.30
CA ARG A 40 -4.30 -5.56 8.05
C ARG A 40 -5.45 -5.69 7.07
N HIS A 41 -6.53 -5.00 7.37
CA HIS A 41 -7.60 -4.75 6.43
C HIS A 41 -7.26 -3.47 5.65
N ILE A 42 -7.32 -3.55 4.33
CA ILE A 42 -7.09 -2.44 3.41
C ILE A 42 -8.39 -2.23 2.65
N TRP A 43 -8.96 -1.03 2.76
CA TRP A 43 -10.12 -0.63 1.98
C TRP A 43 -9.93 0.82 1.57
N TRP A 44 -9.90 1.08 0.25
CA TRP A 44 -9.60 2.41 -0.30
C TRP A 44 -8.34 2.99 0.38
N ASN A 45 -8.42 4.22 0.90
CA ASN A 45 -7.33 4.91 1.60
C ASN A 45 -7.22 4.55 3.09
N PHE A 46 -8.01 3.59 3.60
CA PHE A 46 -8.02 3.21 5.02
C PHE A 46 -7.35 1.86 5.24
N VAL A 47 -6.39 1.84 6.17
CA VAL A 47 -5.65 0.64 6.57
C VAL A 47 -5.64 0.52 8.08
N HIS A 48 -6.18 -0.57 8.61
CA HIS A 48 -6.20 -0.83 10.05
C HIS A 48 -6.29 -2.34 10.34
N ALA A 49 -5.87 -2.77 11.52
CA ALA A 49 -5.94 -4.19 11.94
C ALA A 49 -7.37 -4.62 12.33
N ASP A 50 -8.17 -3.68 12.84
CA ASP A 50 -9.58 -3.85 13.21
C ASP A 50 -10.49 -3.26 12.13
N ARG A 51 -11.45 -4.07 11.65
CA ARG A 51 -12.42 -3.71 10.61
C ARG A 51 -13.43 -2.66 11.08
N ASP A 52 -13.81 -2.66 12.36
CA ASP A 52 -14.79 -1.69 12.88
C ASP A 52 -14.23 -0.27 12.85
N ARG A 53 -12.90 -0.12 12.99
CA ARG A 53 -12.21 1.16 12.79
C ARG A 53 -12.25 1.64 11.35
N ILE A 54 -12.24 0.73 10.37
CA ILE A 54 -12.39 1.10 8.96
C ILE A 54 -13.83 1.57 8.69
N GLU A 55 -14.84 0.90 9.24
CA GLU A 55 -16.23 1.34 9.09
C GLU A 55 -16.49 2.70 9.75
N ALA A 56 -15.90 2.95 10.93
CA ALA A 56 -15.94 4.27 11.55
C ALA A 56 -15.28 5.34 10.67
N ALA A 57 -14.11 5.05 10.07
CA ALA A 57 -13.42 5.97 9.17
C ALA A 57 -14.21 6.26 7.90
N LYS A 58 -14.94 5.28 7.33
CA LYS A 58 -15.85 5.51 6.21
C LYS A 58 -16.95 6.50 6.58
N ALA A 59 -17.62 6.28 7.72
CA ALA A 59 -18.68 7.16 8.19
C ALA A 59 -18.16 8.57 8.51
N ASP A 60 -16.93 8.68 9.05
CA ASP A 60 -16.26 9.96 9.28
C ASP A 60 -15.95 10.68 7.96
N TRP A 61 -15.53 9.94 6.93
CA TRP A 61 -15.22 10.51 5.62
C TRP A 61 -16.46 11.01 4.87
N GLU A 62 -17.53 10.23 4.84
CA GLU A 62 -18.82 10.63 4.25
C GLU A 62 -19.41 11.86 4.95
N ALA A 63 -19.28 11.92 6.26
CA ALA A 63 -19.73 13.06 7.05
C ALA A 63 -18.73 14.23 7.10
N GLN A 64 -17.62 14.16 6.35
CA GLN A 64 -16.58 15.18 6.27
C GLN A 64 -16.02 15.60 7.66
N ARG A 65 -15.84 14.62 8.55
CA ARG A 65 -15.30 14.83 9.91
C ARG A 65 -13.77 14.80 9.99
N PHE A 66 -13.09 14.41 8.92
CA PHE A 66 -11.63 14.56 8.84
C PHE A 66 -11.26 16.05 8.67
N PRO A 67 -10.20 16.53 9.34
CA PRO A 67 -9.76 17.90 9.18
C PRO A 67 -9.32 18.16 7.73
N LEU A 68 -9.68 19.34 7.22
CA LEU A 68 -9.17 19.80 5.93
C LEU A 68 -7.67 20.03 6.02
N VAL A 69 -6.95 19.62 4.98
CA VAL A 69 -5.53 19.91 4.86
C VAL A 69 -5.36 21.42 4.60
N PRO A 70 -4.50 22.12 5.36
CA PRO A 70 -4.29 23.56 5.16
C PRO A 70 -3.86 23.88 3.72
N GLY A 71 -4.58 24.79 3.07
CA GLY A 71 -4.31 25.20 1.68
C GLY A 71 -4.87 24.24 0.63
N ASP A 72 -5.56 23.18 1.03
CA ASP A 72 -6.29 22.31 0.12
C ASP A 72 -7.65 22.95 -0.23
N HIS A 73 -7.84 23.19 -1.53
CA HIS A 73 -9.05 23.74 -2.10
C HIS A 73 -9.72 22.75 -3.06
N ASP A 74 -9.19 21.52 -3.15
CA ASP A 74 -9.66 20.51 -4.07
C ASP A 74 -11.04 19.98 -3.65
N PRO A 75 -11.84 19.51 -4.62
CA PRO A 75 -13.14 18.92 -4.32
C PRO A 75 -12.96 17.63 -3.51
N TRP A 76 -13.77 17.49 -2.47
CA TRP A 76 -13.87 16.26 -1.69
C TRP A 76 -14.15 15.04 -2.59
N VAL A 77 -13.39 13.97 -2.37
CA VAL A 77 -13.50 12.73 -3.15
C VAL A 77 -14.49 11.76 -2.47
N PRO A 78 -15.59 11.37 -3.12
CA PRO A 78 -16.53 10.42 -2.53
C PRO A 78 -15.93 9.03 -2.40
N LEU A 79 -16.45 8.26 -1.44
CA LEU A 79 -16.19 6.84 -1.37
C LEU A 79 -16.67 6.14 -2.66
N PRO A 80 -15.98 5.09 -3.12
CA PRO A 80 -16.44 4.32 -4.27
C PRO A 80 -17.81 3.69 -3.98
N ALA A 81 -18.68 3.62 -4.98
CA ALA A 81 -19.87 2.79 -4.91
C ALA A 81 -19.43 1.33 -4.75
N GLY A 82 -19.93 0.67 -3.70
CA GLY A 82 -19.66 -0.74 -3.41
C GLY A 82 -20.28 -1.69 -4.44
#